data_AF-A0A844GVM8-F1
#
_entry.id   AF-A0A844GVM8-F1
#
_cell.length_a   1.000
_cell.length_b   1.000
_cell.length_c   1.000
_cell.angle_alpha   90.00
_cell.angle_beta   90.00
_cell.angle_gamma   90.00
#
_symmetry.space_group_name_H-M   'P 1'
#
loop_
_entity.id
_entity.type
_entity.pdbx_description
1 polymer ?
#
loop_
_entity_poly.entity_id
_entity_poly.type
_entity_poly.pdbx_seq_one_letter_code
_entity_poly.pdbx_strand_id
1 'polypeptide(L)' 'MLNNVGRSDRFFRLIFASILGYLGLFIYDGTALGLGLATASVLLTISGVFGFCFLYTVLGINTNNARESSKY' A
#
# COMPACT_ATOMS: atom_id res chain seq x y z
N MET A 1 18.28 -0.25 -5.52
CA MET A 1 16.84 -0.51 -5.33
C MET A 1 16.13 0.83 -5.30
N LEU A 2 15.35 1.14 -6.33
CA LEU A 2 14.59 2.38 -6.43
C LEU A 2 13.34 2.28 -5.51
N ASN A 3 13.53 2.30 -4.19
CA ASN A 3 12.41 2.31 -3.23
C ASN A 3 12.27 3.71 -2.67
N ASN A 4 11.28 4.44 -3.16
CA ASN A 4 10.98 5.81 -2.75
C ASN A 4 9.78 5.89 -1.77
N VAL A 5 9.03 4.80 -1.69
CA VAL A 5 7.97 4.59 -0.70
C VAL A 5 8.59 3.89 0.51
N GLY A 6 8.57 4.57 1.65
CA GLY A 6 9.08 4.06 2.92
C GLY A 6 8.29 2.82 3.36
N ARG A 7 8.97 1.96 4.12
CA ARG A 7 8.40 0.70 4.62
C ARG A 7 7.06 0.90 5.36
N SER A 8 6.87 2.07 5.98
CA SER A 8 5.64 2.45 6.68
C SER A 8 4.43 2.60 5.75
N ASP A 9 4.54 3.29 4.61
CA ASP A 9 3.41 3.46 3.67
C ASP A 9 2.99 2.12 3.04
N ARG A 10 3.99 1.32 2.64
CA ARG A 10 3.76 -0.06 2.19
C ARG A 10 3.06 -0.91 3.26
N PHE A 11 3.47 -0.76 4.52
CA PHE A 11 2.86 -1.48 5.65
C PHE A 11 1.38 -1.09 5.83
N PHE A 12 1.05 0.20 5.86
CA PHE A 12 -0.34 0.64 5.97
C PHE A 12 -1.18 0.22 4.75
N ARG A 13 -0.66 0.34 3.52
CA ARG A 13 -1.37 -0.12 2.32
C ARG A 13 -1.71 -1.60 2.37
N LEU A 14 -0.77 -2.43 2.82
CA LEU A 14 -1.01 -3.87 2.97
C LEU A 14 -1.97 -4.18 4.12
N ILE A 15 -1.92 -3.43 5.23
CA ILE A 15 -2.91 -3.56 6.31
C ILE A 15 -4.32 -3.24 5.80
N PHE A 16 -4.51 -2.09 5.16
CA PHE A 16 -5.81 -1.72 4.60
C PHE A 16 -6.27 -2.74 3.56
N ALA A 17 -5.37 -3.21 2.71
CA ALA A 17 -5.72 -4.23 1.71
C ALA A 17 -6.20 -5.53 2.37
N SER A 18 -5.51 -6.00 3.42
CA SER A 18 -5.94 -7.17 4.19
C SER A 18 -7.32 -6.97 4.83
N ILE A 19 -7.55 -5.80 5.44
CA ILE A 19 -8.84 -5.49 6.07
C ILE A 19 -9.96 -5.47 5.03
N LEU A 20 -9.80 -4.72 3.93
CA LEU A 20 -10.81 -4.66 2.87
C LEU A 20 -11.04 -6.04 2.22
N GLY A 21 -9.99 -6.82 2.00
CA GLY A 21 -10.09 -8.17 1.46
C GLY A 21 -10.89 -9.09 2.39
N TYR A 22 -10.63 -9.03 3.70
CA TYR A 22 -11.40 -9.81 4.68
C TYR A 22 -12.88 -9.39 4.71
N LEU A 23 -13.15 -8.09 4.73
CA LEU A 23 -14.53 -7.58 4.66
C LEU A 23 -15.23 -8.04 3.37
N GLY A 24 -14.56 -7.90 2.22
CA GLY A 24 -15.15 -8.21 0.91
C GLY A 24 -15.42 -9.69 0.67
N LEU A 25 -14.50 -10.56 1.11
CA LEU A 25 -14.57 -12.01 0.85
C LEU A 25 -15.31 -12.82 1.92
N PHE A 26 -15.42 -12.31 3.16
CA PHE A 26 -16.02 -13.09 4.26
C PHE A 26 -17.25 -12.42 4.89
N ILE A 27 -17.25 -11.09 5.08
CA ILE A 27 -18.37 -10.40 5.73
C ILE A 27 -19.45 -10.00 4.73
N TYR A 28 -19.04 -9.48 3.57
CA TYR A 28 -19.92 -8.97 2.52
C TYR A 28 -19.98 -9.88 1.29
N ASP A 29 -19.63 -11.16 1.46
CA ASP A 29 -19.61 -12.14 0.36
C ASP A 29 -20.97 -12.21 -0.37
N GLY A 30 -20.92 -12.41 -1.69
CA GLY A 30 -22.10 -12.47 -2.55
C GLY A 30 -22.83 -11.13 -2.77
N THR A 31 -22.36 -10.01 -2.19
CA THR A 31 -22.96 -8.68 -2.41
C THR A 31 -22.15 -7.84 -3.41
N ALA A 32 -22.82 -6.87 -4.05
CA ALA A 32 -22.13 -5.90 -4.91
C ALA A 32 -21.08 -5.07 -4.15
N LEU A 33 -21.33 -4.79 -2.85
CA LEU A 33 -20.36 -4.16 -1.97
C LEU A 33 -19.14 -5.06 -1.76
N GLY A 34 -19.34 -6.35 -1.48
CA GLY A 34 -18.26 -7.33 -1.33
C GLY A 34 -17.33 -7.39 -2.54
N LEU A 35 -17.90 -7.41 -3.75
CA LEU A 35 -17.13 -7.36 -5.00
C LEU A 35 -16.32 -6.06 -5.12
N GLY A 36 -16.90 -4.92 -4.76
CA GLY A 36 -16.22 -3.63 -4.74
C GLY A 36 -15.04 -3.60 -3.75
N LEU A 37 -15.26 -4.08 -2.53
CA LEU A 37 -14.25 -4.19 -1.48
C LEU A 37 -13.12 -5.15 -1.88
N ALA A 38 -13.45 -6.32 -2.43
CA ALA A 38 -12.47 -7.29 -2.92
C ALA A 38 -11.61 -6.70 -4.05
N THR A 39 -12.23 -6.03 -5.03
CA THR A 39 -11.50 -5.38 -6.13
C THR A 39 -10.57 -4.27 -5.63
N ALA A 40 -11.06 -3.42 -4.72
CA ALA A 40 -10.25 -2.37 -4.10
C ALA A 40 -9.05 -2.96 -3.33
N SER A 41 -9.25 -4.08 -2.61
CA SER A 41 -8.18 -4.77 -1.87
C SER A 41 -7.05 -5.26 -2.78
N VAL A 42 -7.38 -5.78 -3.98
CA VAL A 42 -6.40 -6.26 -4.96
C VAL A 42 -5.58 -5.11 -5.51
N LEU A 43 -6.25 -4.01 -5.92
CA LEU A 43 -5.58 -2.82 -6.43
C LEU A 43 -4.62 -2.21 -5.39
N LEU A 44 -5.05 -2.17 -4.13
CA LEU A 44 -4.25 -1.64 -3.03
C LEU A 44 -3.08 -2.57 -2.66
N THR A 45 -3.27 -3.88 -2.78
CA THR A 45 -2.21 -4.89 -2.60
C THR A 45 -1.12 -4.73 -3.66
N ILE A 46 -1.50 -4.70 -4.94
CA ILE A 46 -0.57 -4.49 -6.07
C ILE A 46 0.21 -3.18 -5.82
N SER A 47 -0.53 -2.11 -5.55
CA SER A 47 -0.01 -0.80 -5.19
C SER A 47 0.99 -0.81 -4.02
N GLY A 48 0.77 -1.63 -2.99
CA GLY A 48 1.67 -1.78 -1.84
C GLY A 48 2.87 -2.70 -2.12
N VAL A 49 2.66 -3.81 -2.85
CA VAL A 49 3.70 -4.80 -3.14
C VAL A 49 4.79 -4.24 -4.03
N PHE A 50 4.42 -3.53 -5.11
CA PHE A 50 5.40 -2.98 -6.04
C PHE A 50 6.23 -1.85 -5.43
N GLY A 51 5.79 -1.24 -4.32
CA GLY A 51 6.62 -0.36 -3.48
C GLY A 51 7.22 0.87 -4.21
N PHE A 52 6.74 1.13 -5.42
CA PHE A 52 7.22 2.16 -6.32
C PHE A 52 6.02 3.04 -6.69
N CYS A 53 5.83 4.10 -5.93
CA CYS A 53 4.91 5.16 -6.32
C CYS A 53 5.65 6.07 -7.30
N PHE A 54 5.38 5.91 -8.60
CA PHE A 54 5.94 6.76 -9.67
C PHE A 54 5.75 8.25 -9.37
N LEU A 55 4.62 8.60 -8.74
CA LEU A 55 4.31 9.98 -8.34
C LEU A 55 5.31 10.53 -7.32
N TYR A 56 5.74 9.75 -6.32
CA TYR A 56 6.75 10.20 -5.36
C TYR A 56 8.11 10.31 -6.02
N THR A 57 8.42 9.44 -6.98
CA THR A 57 9.65 9.53 -7.77
C THR A 57 9.68 10.79 -8.64
N VAL A 58 8.54 11.15 -9.25
CA VAL A 58 8.39 12.41 -10.00
C VAL A 58 8.41 13.63 -9.09
N LEU A 59 7.86 13.54 -7.86
CA LEU A 59 7.85 14.62 -6.87
C LEU A 59 9.16 14.72 -6.05
N GLY A 60 10.11 13.80 -6.20
CA GLY A 60 11.36 13.78 -5.43
C GLY A 60 11.19 13.54 -3.93
N ILE A 61 10.03 13.07 -3.48
CA ILE A 61 9.73 12.84 -2.05
C ILE A 61 10.17 11.45 -1.68
N ASN A 62 11.14 11.35 -0.77
CA ASN A 62 11.64 10.07 -0.26
C ASN A 62 11.20 9.90 1.20
N THR A 63 10.21 9.05 1.45
CA THR A 63 9.77 8.74 2.83
C THR A 63 10.52 7.54 3.43
N ASN A 64 11.57 7.08 2.75
CA ASN A 64 12.52 6.14 3.31
C ASN A 64 13.40 6.85 4.35
N ASN A 65 13.04 6.73 5.63
CA ASN A 65 13.86 7.13 6.78
C ASN A 65 15.10 6.22 6.96
N ALA A 66 15.89 6.03 5.90
CA ALA A 66 17.22 5.43 6.03
C ALA A 66 18.21 6.50 6.47
N ARG A 67 18.15 6.85 7.77
CA ARG A 67 19.23 7.49 8.55
C ARG A 67 19.84 8.77 7.94
N GLU A 68 19.24 9.91 8.23
CA GLU A 68 19.97 11.19 8.33
C GLU A 68 20.29 11.48 9.82
N SER A 69 21.09 10.61 10.44
CA SER A 69 21.65 10.82 11.80
C SER A 69 23.03 10.20 11.98
N SER A 70 23.84 10.18 10.91
CA SER A 70 25.25 9.80 11.01
C SER A 70 26.11 10.67 10.08
N LYS A 71 26.05 11.97 10.32
CA LYS A 71 27.14 12.91 10.03
C LYS A 71 27.25 13.74 11.32
N TYR A 72 28.21 13.46 12.21
CA TYR A 72 29.58 14.01 12.14
C TYR A 72 29.61 15.41 11.52
#